data_AF-A0A0Q6NKU2-F1
#
_entry.id   AF-A0A0Q6NKU2-F1
#
_cell.length_a   1.000
_cell.length_b   1.000
_cell.length_c   1.000
_cell.angle_alpha   90.00
_cell.angle_beta   90.00
_cell.angle_gamma   90.00
#
_symmetry.space_group_name_H-M   'P 1'
#
loop_
_entity.id
_entity.type
_entity.pdbx_description
1 polymer ?
#
loop_
_entity_poly.entity_id
_entity_poly.type
_entity_poly.pdbx_seq_one_letter_code
_entity_poly.pdbx_strand_id
1 'polypeptide(L)'
;MFFKSTIFALTLLVGTGCSHVTPNYDARFGDAVRDAKRKMTLNPNAGKDGNPVVGMDGRAARESMLQYQESYKTPPPAVNVINIGGAIGGQK
;
A
#
# COMPACT_ATOMS: atom_id res chain seq x y z
N MET A 1 30.71 13.17 -54.03
CA MET A 1 31.29 13.72 -52.78
C MET A 1 30.25 13.96 -51.67
N PHE A 2 28.98 14.25 -52.01
CA PHE A 2 27.89 14.46 -51.04
C PHE A 2 27.46 13.22 -50.23
N PHE A 3 27.40 12.04 -50.85
CA PHE A 3 26.95 10.80 -50.19
C PHE A 3 27.88 10.31 -49.05
N LYS A 4 29.19 10.56 -49.17
CA LYS A 4 30.16 10.24 -48.11
C LYS A 4 30.05 11.20 -46.93
N SER A 5 29.70 12.46 -47.18
CA SER A 5 29.53 13.49 -46.15
C SER A 5 28.26 13.27 -45.32
N THR A 6 27.17 12.80 -45.93
CA THR A 6 25.93 12.49 -45.22
C THR A 6 26.06 11.25 -44.35
N ILE A 7 26.77 10.22 -44.81
CA ILE A 7 27.05 9.01 -44.02
C ILE A 7 27.91 9.36 -42.80
N PHE A 8 28.93 10.22 -42.96
CA PHE A 8 29.78 10.66 -41.84
C PHE A 8 29.03 11.51 -40.82
N ALA A 9 28.10 12.35 -41.27
CA ALA A 9 27.25 13.15 -40.38
C ALA A 9 26.26 12.27 -39.59
N LEU A 10 25.72 11.23 -40.23
CA LEU A 10 24.79 10.29 -39.60
C LEU A 10 25.49 9.42 -38.55
N THR A 11 26.71 8.94 -38.82
CA THR A 11 27.50 8.17 -37.82
C THR A 11 27.92 9.03 -36.63
N LEU A 12 28.18 10.33 -36.83
CA LEU A 12 28.49 11.25 -35.73
C LEU A 12 27.27 11.51 -34.83
N LEU A 13 26.07 11.59 -35.42
CA LEU A 13 24.81 11.79 -34.70
C LEU A 13 24.37 10.55 -33.91
N VAL A 14 24.64 9.35 -34.43
CA VAL A 14 24.35 8.08 -33.74
C VAL A 14 25.41 7.75 -32.67
N GLY A 15 26.64 8.25 -32.83
CA GLY A 15 27.75 8.01 -31.90
C GLY A 15 27.62 8.69 -30.53
N THR A 16 26.76 9.71 -30.38
CA THR A 16 26.60 10.43 -29.09
C THR A 16 25.71 9.68 -28.07
N GLY A 17 25.13 8.53 -28.45
CA GLY A 17 24.24 7.74 -27.59
C GLY A 17 24.92 6.62 -26.79
N CYS A 18 26.15 6.23 -27.14
CA CYS A 18 26.86 5.14 -26.46
C CYS A 18 27.76 5.71 -25.36
N SER A 19 27.38 5.51 -24.11
CA SER A 19 28.19 5.73 -22.89
C SER A 19 28.33 7.16 -22.36
N HIS A 20 27.26 7.96 -22.38
CA HIS A 20 27.21 9.05 -21.41
C HIS A 20 26.83 8.46 -20.04
N VAL A 21 27.79 8.40 -19.12
CA VAL A 21 27.52 8.21 -17.68
C VAL A 21 26.43 9.22 -17.35
N THR A 22 25.24 8.78 -16.95
CA THR A 22 24.09 9.67 -16.72
C THR A 22 24.21 10.23 -15.31
N PRO A 23 24.97 11.32 -15.07
CA PRO A 23 25.45 11.64 -13.72
C PRO A 23 24.29 12.04 -12.82
N ASN A 24 23.24 12.62 -13.42
CA ASN A 24 22.02 13.02 -12.76
C ASN A 24 21.03 11.86 -12.55
N TYR A 25 21.07 10.82 -13.39
CA TYR A 25 20.11 9.72 -13.30
C TYR A 25 20.58 8.68 -12.28
N ASP A 26 21.87 8.33 -12.31
CA ASP A 26 22.47 7.36 -11.40
C ASP A 26 22.51 7.91 -9.95
N ALA A 27 22.81 9.21 -9.78
CA ALA A 27 22.82 9.86 -8.48
C ALA A 27 21.43 9.98 -7.83
N ARG A 28 20.36 9.98 -8.64
CA ARG A 28 18.97 10.19 -8.18
C ARG A 28 18.11 8.94 -8.31
N PHE A 29 18.71 7.81 -8.65
CA PHE A 29 17.99 6.57 -8.83
C PHE A 29 17.30 6.18 -7.51
N GLY A 30 15.98 6.02 -7.57
CA GLY A 30 15.16 5.68 -6.40
C GLY A 30 14.76 6.86 -5.51
N ASP A 31 15.12 8.10 -5.82
CA ASP A 31 14.67 9.30 -5.09
C ASP A 31 13.15 9.33 -4.95
N ALA A 32 12.42 9.08 -6.04
CA ALA A 32 10.96 9.08 -6.04
C ALA A 32 10.36 8.04 -5.08
N VAL A 33 10.95 6.85 -5.00
CA VAL A 33 10.50 5.78 -4.08
C VAL A 33 10.84 6.12 -2.63
N ARG A 34 12.02 6.69 -2.40
CA ARG A 34 12.46 7.14 -1.06
C ARG A 34 11.59 8.30 -0.56
N ASP A 35 11.21 9.21 -1.45
CA ASP A 35 10.30 10.32 -1.15
C ASP A 35 8.87 9.83 -0.86
N ALA A 36 8.33 8.95 -1.71
CA ALA A 36 7.03 8.31 -1.47
C ALA A 36 7.01 7.56 -0.14
N LYS A 37 8.05 6.77 0.15
CA LYS A 37 8.21 6.09 1.43
C LYS A 37 8.23 7.07 2.60
N ARG A 38 8.96 8.18 2.49
CA ARG A 38 9.01 9.21 3.56
C ARG A 38 7.64 9.82 3.80
N LYS A 39 6.87 10.10 2.74
CA LYS A 39 5.48 10.62 2.82
C LYS A 39 4.50 9.62 3.43
N MET A 40 4.70 8.32 3.22
CA MET A 40 3.86 7.26 3.77
C MET A 40 4.27 6.79 5.17
N THR A 41 5.44 7.24 5.66
CA THR A 41 5.93 6.85 7.00
C THR A 41 5.33 7.77 8.05
N LEU A 42 4.38 7.25 8.84
CA LEU A 42 3.71 8.01 9.90
C LEU A 42 4.67 8.47 11.02
N ASN A 43 5.56 7.59 11.47
CA ASN A 43 6.55 7.90 12.50
C ASN A 43 7.92 7.25 12.17
N PRO A 44 8.91 8.02 11.70
CA PRO A 44 10.25 7.53 11.40
C PRO A 44 11.05 7.05 12.62
N ASN A 45 10.69 7.50 13.82
CA ASN A 45 11.37 7.18 15.08
C ASN A 45 10.62 6.14 15.94
N ALA A 46 9.58 5.48 15.40
CA ALA A 46 8.73 4.56 16.15
C ALA A 46 9.46 3.44 16.89
N GLY A 47 10.65 3.02 16.44
CA GLY A 47 11.47 2.01 17.12
C GLY A 47 12.47 2.55 18.16
N LYS A 48 12.64 3.87 18.25
CA LYS A 48 13.52 4.53 19.23
C LYS A 48 12.78 4.91 20.51
N ASP A 49 11.50 5.24 20.36
CA ASP A 49 10.63 5.55 21.48
C ASP A 49 10.00 4.25 21.98
N GLY A 50 10.33 3.84 23.21
CA GLY A 50 9.72 2.67 23.87
C GLY A 50 8.27 2.90 24.31
N ASN A 51 7.63 3.96 23.83
CA ASN A 51 6.26 4.29 24.17
C ASN A 51 5.34 3.25 23.52
N PRO A 52 4.45 2.56 24.27
CA PRO A 52 3.53 1.61 23.67
C PRO A 52 2.72 2.28 22.55
N VAL A 53 2.50 1.56 21.46
CA VAL A 53 1.71 2.05 20.32
C VAL A 53 0.35 2.46 20.86
N VAL A 54 -0.07 3.70 20.62
CA VAL A 54 -1.41 4.19 20.98
C VAL A 54 -2.40 3.47 20.07
N GLY A 55 -2.92 2.33 20.53
CA GLY A 55 -3.82 1.48 19.73
C GLY A 55 -3.78 0.00 20.15
N MET A 56 -4.25 -0.86 19.24
CA MET A 56 -4.21 -2.31 19.39
C MET A 56 -2.82 -2.88 19.08
N ASP A 57 -2.38 -3.88 19.83
CA ASP A 57 -1.16 -4.61 19.51
C ASP A 57 -1.31 -5.39 18.19
N GLY A 58 -0.19 -5.71 17.53
CA GLY A 58 -0.21 -6.36 16.21
C GLY A 58 -0.80 -7.78 16.22
N ARG A 59 -0.86 -8.46 17.36
CA ARG A 59 -1.52 -9.77 17.52
C ARG A 59 -3.03 -9.57 17.65
N ALA A 60 -3.49 -8.69 18.55
CA ALA A 60 -4.87 -8.32 18.71
C ALA A 60 -5.48 -7.78 17.39
N ALA A 61 -4.74 -6.96 16.65
CA ALA A 61 -5.16 -6.45 15.35
C ALA A 61 -5.41 -7.59 14.35
N ARG A 62 -4.51 -8.59 14.29
CA ARG A 62 -4.67 -9.75 13.40
C ARG A 62 -5.89 -10.57 13.78
N GLU A 63 -6.03 -10.90 15.07
CA GLU A 63 -7.17 -11.70 15.54
C GLU A 63 -8.51 -10.99 15.31
N SER A 64 -8.56 -9.67 15.48
CA SER A 64 -9.78 -8.90 15.19
C SER A 64 -10.19 -8.97 13.71
N MET A 65 -9.23 -8.95 12.79
CA MET A 65 -9.50 -9.06 11.35
C MET A 65 -9.93 -10.48 10.96
N LEU A 66 -9.34 -11.50 11.60
CA LEU A 66 -9.76 -12.89 11.44
C LEU A 66 -11.20 -13.08 11.93
N GLN A 67 -11.51 -12.65 13.15
CA GLN A 67 -12.87 -12.73 13.69
C GLN A 67 -13.88 -11.98 12.84
N TYR A 68 -13.52 -10.81 12.32
CA TYR A 68 -14.36 -10.07 11.39
C TYR A 68 -14.68 -10.91 10.14
N GLN A 69 -13.68 -11.54 9.52
CA GLN A 69 -13.90 -12.40 8.35
C GLN A 69 -14.72 -13.66 8.68
N GLU A 70 -14.44 -14.31 9.81
CA GLU A 70 -15.18 -15.50 10.25
C GLU A 70 -16.66 -15.20 10.52
N SER A 71 -16.97 -13.99 11.01
CA SER A 71 -18.37 -13.58 11.28
C SER A 71 -19.26 -13.61 10.03
N TYR A 72 -18.69 -13.47 8.83
CA TYR A 72 -19.42 -13.56 7.56
C TYR A 72 -19.56 -14.99 7.04
N LYS A 73 -18.79 -15.94 7.56
CA LYS A 73 -18.86 -17.35 7.14
C LYS A 73 -19.96 -18.09 7.88
N THR A 74 -20.27 -17.69 9.10
CA THR A 74 -21.33 -18.29 9.91
C THR A 74 -22.64 -17.53 9.73
N PRO A 75 -23.72 -18.15 9.21
CA PRO A 75 -25.04 -17.54 9.27
C PRO A 75 -25.36 -17.14 10.72
N PRO A 76 -25.90 -15.94 10.97
CA PRO A 76 -26.30 -15.56 12.33
C PRO A 76 -27.21 -16.65 12.90
N PRO A 77 -26.93 -17.18 14.11
CA PRO A 77 -27.82 -18.17 14.71
C PRO A 77 -29.22 -17.57 14.79
N ALA A 78 -30.23 -18.37 14.44
CA ALA A 78 -31.62 -17.95 14.57
C ALA A 78 -31.86 -17.53 16.03
N VAL A 79 -32.02 -16.22 16.25
CA VAL A 79 -32.35 -15.70 17.57
C VAL A 79 -33.77 -16.13 17.88
N ASN A 80 -33.91 -17.17 18.69
CA ASN A 80 -35.19 -17.55 19.25
C ASN A 80 -35.59 -16.45 20.24
N VAL A 81 -36.44 -15.51 19.78
CA VAL A 81 -37.04 -14.51 20.65
C VAL A 81 -37.94 -15.27 21.63
N ILE A 82 -37.47 -15.46 22.85
CA ILE A 82 -38.30 -15.99 23.93
C ILE A 82 -39.26 -14.87 24.30
N ASN A 83 -40.49 -14.92 23.77
CA ASN A 83 -41.54 -13.97 24.05
C ASN A 83 -42.11 -14.22 25.46
N ILE A 84 -41.35 -13.87 26.51
CA ILE A 84 -41.82 -13.86 27.89
C ILE A 84 -42.74 -12.63 28.03
N GLY A 85 -44.02 -12.77 27.68
CA GLY A 85 -45.06 -11.76 27.95
C GLY A 85 -46.13 -11.52 26.89
N GLY A 86 -46.19 -12.25 25.77
CA GLY A 86 -47.08 -11.91 24.65
C GLY A 86 -48.43 -12.62 24.59
N ALA A 87 -49.30 -12.41 25.58
CA ALA A 87 -50.73 -12.73 25.48
C ALA A 87 -51.57 -11.48 25.82
N ILE A 88 -51.37 -10.38 25.08
CA ILE A 88 -52.11 -9.11 25.27
C ILE A 88 -52.52 -8.45 23.95
N GLY A 89 -52.77 -9.21 22.87
CA GLY A 89 -53.05 -8.58 21.57
C GLY A 89 -53.86 -9.39 20.56
N GLY A 90 -54.91 -10.10 20.99
CA GLY A 90 -55.72 -10.87 20.05
C GLY A 90 -57.08 -11.34 20.58
N GLN A 91 -57.77 -10.50 21.33
CA GLN A 91 -59.22 -10.65 21.52
C GLN A 91 -59.91 -9.46 20.88
N LYS A 92 -60.32 -9.63 19.63
CA LYS A 92 -61.53 -9.16 18.96
C LYS A 92 -61.43 -9.47 17.47
#